data_AF-A0AA39S9E7-F1
#
_entry.id   AF-A0AA39S9E7-F1
#
_cell.length_a   1.000
_cell.length_b   1.000
_cell.length_c   1.000
_cell.angle_alpha   90.00
_cell.angle_beta   90.00
_cell.angle_gamma   90.00
#
_symmetry.space_group_name_H-M   'P 1'
#
loop_
_entity.id
_entity.type
_entity.pdbx_description
1 polymer ?
#
loop_
_entity_poly.entity_id
_entity_poly.type
_entity_poly.pdbx_seq_one_letter_code
_entity_poly.pdbx_strand_id
1 'polypeptide(L)' 'MLCSTEGSFVDFKHPVNPIDPNQISGVAKGPLKFYDSEVHSAAFCLPAFAKKAFDTKVESSTTVNGNGVVGQSKKKPF' A
#
# COMPACT_ATOMS: atom_id res chain seq x y z
N MET A 1 -8.22 -5.03 8.96
CA MET A 1 -7.08 -5.89 8.59
C MET A 1 -7.40 -6.52 7.25
N LEU A 2 -6.48 -6.45 6.29
CA LEU A 2 -6.64 -7.08 4.98
C LEU A 2 -5.61 -8.20 4.89
N CYS A 3 -6.09 -9.42 4.60
CA CYS A 3 -5.29 -10.63 4.48
C CYS A 3 -5.79 -11.40 3.26
N SER A 4 -4.88 -11.96 2.46
CA SER A 4 -5.22 -12.92 1.42
C SER A 4 -5.03 -14.34 1.94
N THR A 5 -5.74 -15.29 1.34
CA THR A 5 -5.42 -16.71 1.49
C THR A 5 -4.16 -17.06 0.69
N GLU A 6 -3.62 -18.25 0.93
CA GLU A 6 -2.57 -18.80 0.06
C GLU A 6 -3.07 -18.93 -1.39
N GLY A 7 -2.18 -18.68 -2.35
CA GLY A 7 -2.48 -18.71 -3.78
C GLY A 7 -1.93 -17.48 -4.51
N SER A 8 -2.79 -16.83 -5.29
CA SER A 8 -2.45 -15.65 -6.08
C SER A 8 -1.95 -14.50 -5.21
N PHE A 9 -0.88 -13.83 -5.64
CA PHE A 9 -0.43 -12.61 -4.99
C PHE A 9 -1.50 -11.52 -5.10
N VAL A 10 -1.82 -10.88 -3.96
CA VAL A 10 -2.79 -9.78 -3.90
C VAL A 10 -2.09 -8.54 -3.38
N ASP A 11 -2.00 -7.52 -4.23
CA ASP A 11 -1.56 -6.19 -3.81
C ASP A 11 -2.74 -5.39 -3.30
N PHE A 12 -2.92 -5.36 -1.97
CA PHE A 12 -3.98 -4.56 -1.36
C PHE A 12 -3.77 -3.06 -1.49
N LYS A 13 -2.56 -2.56 -1.76
CA LYS A 13 -2.29 -1.12 -1.83
C LYS A 13 -2.75 -0.51 -3.15
N HIS A 14 -2.71 -1.27 -4.24
CA HIS A 14 -3.05 -0.79 -5.57
C HIS A 14 -4.26 -1.58 -6.13
N PRO A 15 -5.46 -0.99 -6.19
CA PRO A 15 -6.65 -1.71 -6.62
C PRO A 15 -6.57 -2.03 -8.11
N VAL A 16 -6.57 -3.31 -8.48
CA VAL A 16 -6.53 -3.77 -9.89
C VAL A 16 -7.81 -3.41 -10.65
N ASN A 17 -8.95 -3.35 -9.96
CA ASN A 17 -10.23 -2.97 -10.52
C ASN A 17 -10.86 -1.84 -9.66
N PRO A 18 -10.44 -0.57 -9.86
CA PRO A 18 -10.99 0.55 -9.12
C PRO A 18 -12.46 0.80 -9.52
N ILE A 19 -13.27 1.24 -8.55
CA ILE A 19 -14.68 1.52 -8.78
C ILE A 19 -14.82 2.91 -9.41
N ASP A 20 -15.53 3.01 -10.54
CA ASP A 20 -15.81 4.31 -11.17
C ASP A 20 -16.82 5.11 -10.31
N PRO A 21 -16.45 6.30 -9.82
CA PRO A 21 -17.31 7.11 -8.95
C PRO A 21 -18.59 7.61 -9.64
N ASN A 22 -18.59 7.71 -10.97
CA ASN A 22 -19.74 8.17 -11.76
C ASN A 22 -20.61 7.01 -12.25
N GLN A 23 -20.13 5.77 -12.12
CA GLN A 23 -20.86 4.59 -12.53
C GLN A 23 -21.67 4.02 -11.36
N ILE A 24 -22.92 3.68 -11.63
CA ILE A 24 -23.73 2.86 -10.73
C ILE A 24 -23.26 1.41 -10.93
N SER A 25 -22.15 1.04 -10.30
CA SER A 25 -21.55 -0.29 -10.43
C SER A 25 -21.93 -1.21 -9.26
N GLY A 26 -22.38 -2.42 -9.58
CA GLY A 26 -22.71 -3.47 -8.61
C GLY A 26 -24.01 -3.21 -7.83
N VAL A 27 -23.97 -3.38 -6.50
CA VAL A 27 -25.14 -3.25 -5.59
C VAL A 27 -25.42 -1.79 -5.20
N ALA A 28 -24.46 -0.89 -5.40
CA ALA A 28 -24.60 0.51 -5.06
C ALA A 28 -25.60 1.18 -6.00
N LYS A 29 -26.64 1.81 -5.43
CA LYS A 29 -27.71 2.49 -6.19
C LYS A 29 -27.44 3.98 -6.48
N GLY A 30 -26.21 4.45 -6.27
CA GLY A 30 -25.85 5.86 -6.43
C GLY A 30 -24.33 6.07 -6.37
N PRO A 31 -23.88 7.32 -6.60
CA PRO A 31 -22.45 7.64 -6.66
C PRO A 31 -21.75 7.37 -5.33
N LEU A 32 -20.45 7.07 -5.42
CA LEU A 32 -19.60 6.85 -4.24
C LEU A 32 -19.55 8.11 -3.39
N LYS A 33 -19.68 7.95 -2.07
CA LYS A 33 -19.66 9.07 -1.13
C LYS A 33 -18.26 9.43 -0.63
N PHE A 34 -17.36 8.46 -0.57
CA PHE A 34 -16.06 8.62 0.13
C PHE A 34 -14.91 7.81 -0.46
N TYR A 35 -15.20 6.68 -1.12
CA TYR A 35 -14.16 5.81 -1.65
C TYR A 35 -13.80 6.22 -3.07
N ASP A 36 -12.49 6.34 -3.33
CA ASP A 36 -11.88 6.42 -4.64
C ASP A 36 -10.49 5.74 -4.60
N SER A 37 -9.81 5.68 -5.74
CA SER A 37 -8.49 5.05 -5.85
C SER A 37 -7.40 5.75 -5.02
N GLU A 38 -7.52 7.06 -4.82
CA GLU A 38 -6.55 7.85 -4.06
C GLU A 38 -6.69 7.60 -2.56
N VAL A 39 -7.92 7.68 -2.06
CA VAL A 39 -8.29 7.35 -0.67
C VAL A 39 -7.92 5.90 -0.35
N HIS A 40 -8.15 4.96 -1.27
CA HIS A 40 -7.74 3.57 -1.10
C HIS A 40 -6.25 3.44 -0.83
N SER A 41 -5.43 4.06 -1.67
CA SER A 41 -3.97 3.99 -1.56
C SER A 41 -3.48 4.72 -0.30
N ALA A 42 -4.05 5.90 -0.02
CA ALA A 42 -3.72 6.72 1.14
C ALA A 42 -4.10 6.06 2.47
N ALA A 43 -5.10 5.19 2.51
CA ALA A 43 -5.50 4.46 3.72
C ALA A 43 -4.37 3.56 4.28
N PHE A 44 -3.39 3.17 3.45
CA PHE A 44 -2.22 2.42 3.87
C PHE A 44 -1.06 3.31 4.36
N CYS A 45 -1.15 4.63 4.20
CA CYS A 45 -0.16 5.58 4.70
C CYS A 45 -0.38 5.83 6.19
N LEU A 46 0.20 4.96 7.01
CA LEU A 46 0.12 5.07 8.46
C LEU A 46 1.06 6.16 9.01
N PRO A 47 0.67 6.85 10.11
CA PRO A 47 1.59 7.70 10.85
C PRO A 47 2.84 6.94 11.31
N ALA A 48 3.97 7.64 11.44
CA ALA A 48 5.28 7.02 11.69
C ALA A 48 5.32 6.12 12.94
N PHE A 49 4.64 6.50 14.02
CA PHE A 49 4.59 5.68 15.24
C PHE A 49 3.85 4.35 15.03
N ALA A 50 2.78 4.35 14.24
CA ALA A 50 1.99 3.16 13.94
C ALA A 50 2.73 2.28 12.93
N LYS A 51 3.34 2.89 11.91
CA LYS A 51 4.14 2.17 10.90
C LYS A 51 5.24 1.33 11.56
N LYS A 52 5.99 1.90 12.51
CA LYS A 52 7.04 1.19 13.26
C LYS A 52 6.53 -0.06 13.98
N ALA A 53 5.33 -0.03 14.55
CA ALA A 53 4.74 -1.18 15.26
C ALA A 53 4.29 -2.31 14.32
N PHE A 54 3.95 -1.98 13.07
CA PHE A 54 3.63 -2.98 12.04
C PHE A 54 4.90 -3.52 11.38
N ASP A 55 5.87 -2.66 11.07
CA ASP A 55 7.13 -3.05 10.42
C ASP A 55 7.97 -4.01 11.30
N THR A 56 8.01 -3.79 12.62
CA THR A 56 8.72 -4.69 13.56
C THR A 56 8.11 -6.10 13.66
N LYS A 57 6.88 -6.29 13.17
CA LYS A 57 6.25 -7.61 13.08
C LYS A 57 6.44 -8.27 11.71
N VAL A 58 6.76 -7.50 10.66
CA VAL A 58 6.94 -8.00 9.29
C VAL A 58 8.31 -8.70 9.13
N GLU A 59 9.33 -8.37 9.92
CA GLU A 59 10.65 -9.03 9.85
C GLU A 59 10.64 -10.54 10.17
N SER A 60 9.57 -11.07 10.75
CA SER A 60 9.41 -12.53 10.97
C SER A 60 8.63 -13.25 9.87
N SER A 61 8.17 -12.54 8.83
CA SER A 61 7.49 -13.13 7.67
C SER A 61 7.61 -12.22 6.45
N THR A 62 8.48 -12.60 5.51
CA THR A 62 8.64 -12.12 4.12
C THR A 62 9.91 -11.30 3.84
N THR A 63 10.93 -12.01 3.35
CA THR A 63 12.03 -11.47 2.55
C THR A 63 11.48 -10.93 1.22
N VAL A 64 11.47 -9.61 1.02
CA VAL A 64 11.48 -9.02 -0.33
C VAL A 64 12.46 -7.84 -0.38
N ASN A 65 13.52 -8.03 -1.17
CA ASN A 65 14.56 -7.06 -1.46
C ASN A 65 14.00 -5.87 -2.25
N GLY A 66 14.10 -4.67 -1.68
CA GLY A 66 13.92 -3.40 -2.38
C GLY A 66 15.21 -2.60 -2.35
N ASN A 67 16.18 -3.01 -3.18
CA ASN A 67 17.40 -2.23 -3.42
C ASN A 67 17.05 -0.94 -4.17
N GLY A 68 17.39 0.19 -3.57
CA GLY A 68 17.25 1.52 -4.16
C GLY A 68 18.20 2.52 -3.50
N VAL A 69 19.47 2.15 -3.32
CA VAL A 69 20.56 3.08 -2.96
C VAL A 69 21.40 3.33 -4.20
N VAL A 70 21.15 4.44 -4.89
CA VAL A 70 22.23 5.10 -5.64
C VAL A 70 22.92 6.02 -4.65
N GLY A 71 24.03 5.53 -4.10
CA GLY A 71 24.96 6.35 -3.37
C GLY A 71 25.72 7.27 -4.34
N GLN A 72 25.91 8.53 -3.94
CA GLN A 72 27.13 9.23 -4.29
C GLN A 72 27.90 9.52 -3.00
N SER A 73 29.05 8.85 -2.88
CA SER A 73 29.99 8.99 -1.78
C SER A 73 30.53 10.42 -1.71
N LYS A 74 30.31 11.07 -0.56
CA LYS A 74 31.14 12.19 -0.13
C LYS A 74 32.57 11.67 0.10
N LYS A 75 33.53 12.10 -0.72
CA LYS A 75 34.97 11.97 -0.45
C LYS A 75 35.58 13.35 -0.23
N LYS A 76 35.86 13.67 1.04
CA LYS A 76 36.98 14.48 1.55
C LYS A 76 37.24 13.97 2.98
N PRO A 77 38.46 13.93 3.54
CA PRO A 77 39.59 14.84 3.26
C PRO A 77 40.99 14.16 3.14
N PHE A 78 41.94 14.87 2.52
CA PHE A 78 43.23 15.31 3.06
C PHE A 78 43.56 16.64 2.39
#